data_AF-X1N8I6-F1
#
_entry.id   AF-X1N8I6-F1
#
_cell.length_a   1.000
_cell.length_b   1.000
_cell.length_c   1.000
_cell.angle_alpha   90.00
_cell.angle_beta   90.00
_cell.angle_gamma   90.00
#
_symmetry.space_group_name_H-M   'P 1'
#
loop_
_entity.id
_entity.type
_entity.pdbx_description
1 polymer ?
#
loop_
_entity_poly.entity_id
_entity_poly.type
_entity_poly.pdbx_seq_one_letter_code
_entity_poly.pdbx_strand_id
1 'polypeptide(L)'
;LAEVDKLQRYFQGSLKIVLFLREDIYEVLLQHDAELPKRNLLRMQWTVSNLKHVVAERIAAGASAKNEDDDATWSSVFCPHVRNQITNDYILSRTLPRPRDILDFCQKAIDQAQRNGHDIVTAEDVLDAEAEFSESLFRSICLEYRTVYPKLEDVLLEFVEARYIMGWKEFEELGHTILARHRKIIDTWYGVDNPDIHYLSSVLFRIGFIGFAQSGRQFRLFADGRSFRETWSLVRPAPQVEIHSAFHRVLEIKVEGAPFAVARRRRKSLVDDRQMHLD
;
A
#
# COMPACT_ATOMS: atom_id res chain seq x y z
N LEU A 1 -33.26 0.81 4.18
CA LEU A 1 -33.73 -0.55 4.51
C LEU A 1 -35.13 -0.83 3.96
N ALA A 2 -36.13 0.04 4.20
CA ALA A 2 -37.50 -0.15 3.67
C ALA A 2 -37.60 -0.40 2.15
N GLU A 3 -36.77 0.25 1.33
CA GLU A 3 -36.74 0.03 -0.12
C GLU A 3 -36.04 -1.29 -0.53
N VAL A 4 -35.06 -1.76 0.26
CA VAL A 4 -34.39 -3.06 0.03
C VAL A 4 -35.36 -4.20 0.35
N ASP A 5 -36.12 -4.09 1.43
CA ASP A 5 -37.13 -5.08 1.81
C ASP A 5 -38.28 -5.14 0.80
N LYS A 6 -38.68 -4.00 0.21
CA LYS A 6 -39.63 -3.96 -0.91
C LYS A 6 -39.10 -4.72 -2.14
N LEU A 7 -37.84 -4.50 -2.51
CA LEU A 7 -37.21 -5.19 -3.64
C LEU A 7 -37.13 -6.70 -3.39
N GLN A 8 -36.68 -7.13 -2.20
CA GLN A 8 -36.62 -8.56 -1.87
C GLN A 8 -38.00 -9.25 -1.89
N ARG A 9 -39.06 -8.56 -1.42
CA ARG A 9 -40.44 -9.05 -1.50
C ARG A 9 -40.94 -9.11 -2.94
N TYR A 10 -40.65 -8.09 -3.75
CA TYR A 10 -41.04 -8.06 -5.16
C TYR A 10 -40.41 -9.21 -5.96
N PHE A 11 -39.12 -9.48 -5.73
CA PHE A 11 -38.41 -10.57 -6.38
C PHE A 11 -38.52 -11.92 -5.65
N GLN A 12 -39.43 -12.05 -4.68
CA GLN A 12 -39.70 -13.30 -3.93
C GLN A 12 -38.42 -14.00 -3.41
N GLY A 13 -37.42 -13.24 -2.96
CA GLY A 13 -36.16 -13.79 -2.46
C GLY A 13 -35.18 -14.32 -3.52
N SER A 14 -35.49 -14.22 -4.82
CA SER A 14 -34.57 -14.57 -5.91
C SER A 14 -33.49 -13.52 -6.17
N LEU A 15 -33.64 -12.32 -5.58
CA LEU A 15 -32.67 -11.22 -5.70
C LEU A 15 -31.64 -11.27 -4.57
N LYS A 16 -30.37 -11.50 -4.94
CA LYS A 16 -29.21 -11.32 -4.05
C LYS A 16 -28.54 -9.98 -4.36
N ILE A 17 -28.51 -9.08 -3.38
CA ILE A 17 -27.80 -7.81 -3.48
C ILE A 17 -26.47 -7.96 -2.75
N VAL A 18 -25.37 -7.75 -3.47
CA VAL A 18 -24.02 -7.72 -2.91
C VAL A 18 -23.50 -6.30 -3.02
N LEU A 19 -23.13 -5.71 -1.88
CA LEU A 19 -22.54 -4.38 -1.82
C LEU A 19 -21.06 -4.51 -1.53
N PHE A 20 -20.23 -3.98 -2.44
CA PHE A 20 -18.81 -3.81 -2.19
C PHE A 20 -18.58 -2.44 -1.60
N LEU A 21 -17.98 -2.40 -0.42
CA LEU A 21 -17.64 -1.17 0.27
C LEU A 21 -16.15 -1.17 0.58
N ARG A 22 -15.52 -0.02 0.39
CA ARG A 22 -14.14 0.18 0.82
C ARG A 22 -14.07 0.24 2.34
N GLU A 23 -12.94 -0.19 2.90
CA GLU A 23 -12.74 -0.22 4.35
C GLU A 23 -12.88 1.16 4.99
N ASP A 24 -12.30 2.18 4.38
CA ASP A 24 -12.35 3.56 4.89
C ASP A 24 -13.78 4.11 4.95
N ILE A 25 -14.61 3.82 3.94
CA ILE A 25 -16.03 4.17 3.96
C ILE A 25 -16.77 3.35 5.03
N TYR A 26 -16.46 2.07 5.16
CA TYR A 26 -17.07 1.20 6.18
C TYR A 26 -16.79 1.70 7.60
N GLU A 27 -15.56 2.10 7.90
CA GLU A 27 -15.17 2.64 9.21
C GLU A 27 -15.92 3.94 9.54
N VAL A 28 -16.07 4.85 8.56
CA VAL A 28 -16.88 6.06 8.70
C VAL A 28 -18.32 5.72 9.07
N LEU A 29 -18.93 4.75 8.36
CA LEU A 29 -20.30 4.33 8.63
C LEU A 29 -20.46 3.68 10.01
N LEU A 30 -19.46 2.92 10.47
CA LEU A 30 -19.49 2.23 11.77
C LEU A 30 -19.63 3.20 12.95
N GLN A 31 -19.09 4.42 12.83
CA GLN A 31 -19.22 5.45 13.85
C GLN A 31 -20.65 6.00 13.96
N HIS A 32 -21.43 5.92 12.88
CA HIS A 32 -22.81 6.38 12.82
C HIS A 32 -23.85 5.27 13.03
N ASP A 33 -23.50 4.00 12.79
CA ASP A 33 -24.36 2.84 12.97
C ASP A 33 -23.57 1.68 13.57
N ALA A 34 -23.62 1.56 14.90
CA ALA A 34 -22.94 0.50 15.65
C ALA A 34 -23.51 -0.91 15.38
N GLU A 35 -24.64 -1.03 14.67
CA GLU A 35 -25.24 -2.31 14.32
C GLU A 35 -24.80 -2.82 12.95
N LEU A 36 -24.08 -2.02 12.15
CA LEU A 36 -23.51 -2.43 10.87
C LEU A 36 -22.78 -3.78 10.90
N PRO A 37 -21.94 -4.11 11.91
CA PRO A 37 -21.24 -5.39 11.96
C PRO A 37 -22.16 -6.60 12.16
N LYS A 38 -23.39 -6.40 12.66
CA LYS A 38 -24.37 -7.49 12.86
C LYS A 38 -25.02 -7.94 11.55
N ARG A 39 -24.73 -7.27 10.44
CA ARG A 39 -25.20 -7.64 9.09
C ARG A 39 -24.27 -8.71 8.49
N ASN A 40 -24.70 -9.36 7.41
CA ASN A 40 -23.88 -10.32 6.66
C ASN A 40 -22.68 -9.61 6.01
N LEU A 41 -21.60 -9.43 6.77
CA LEU A 41 -20.37 -8.79 6.35
C LEU A 41 -19.32 -9.86 6.03
N LEU A 42 -18.68 -9.73 4.87
CA LEU A 42 -17.50 -10.49 4.52
C LEU A 42 -16.36 -9.51 4.25
N ARG A 43 -15.27 -9.63 5.02
CA ARG A 43 -14.03 -8.88 4.78
C ARG A 43 -13.20 -9.63 3.75
N MET A 44 -12.90 -8.98 2.64
CA MET A 44 -12.02 -9.56 1.63
C MET A 44 -10.57 -9.41 2.09
N GLN A 45 -9.86 -10.53 2.17
CA GLN A 45 -8.44 -10.58 2.49
C GLN A 45 -7.68 -11.24 1.35
N TRP A 46 -6.55 -10.67 1.00
CA TRP A 46 -5.68 -11.19 -0.05
C TRP A 46 -4.44 -11.81 0.57
N THR A 47 -4.32 -13.13 0.45
CA THR A 47 -3.09 -13.82 0.83
C THR A 47 -2.03 -13.65 -0.26
N VAL A 48 -0.77 -13.83 0.11
CA VAL A 48 0.35 -13.85 -0.85
C VAL A 48 0.07 -14.82 -2.00
N SER A 49 -0.39 -16.03 -1.68
CA SER A 49 -0.73 -17.06 -2.67
C SER A 49 -1.84 -16.60 -3.62
N ASN A 50 -2.90 -15.96 -3.11
CA ASN A 50 -3.98 -15.47 -3.97
C ASN A 50 -3.51 -14.33 -4.88
N LEU A 51 -2.60 -13.47 -4.42
CA LEU A 51 -2.04 -12.40 -5.26
C LEU A 51 -1.15 -12.97 -6.37
N LYS A 52 -0.31 -13.97 -6.07
CA LYS A 52 0.47 -14.70 -7.09
C LYS A 52 -0.44 -15.32 -8.15
N HIS A 53 -1.51 -15.96 -7.71
CA HIS A 53 -2.48 -16.60 -8.58
C HIS A 53 -3.22 -15.58 -9.47
N VAL A 54 -3.65 -14.43 -8.94
CA VAL A 54 -4.30 -13.38 -9.74
C VAL A 54 -3.40 -12.89 -10.88
N VAL A 55 -2.10 -12.74 -10.64
CA VAL A 55 -1.16 -12.37 -11.70
C VAL A 55 -1.00 -13.50 -12.72
N ALA A 56 -0.88 -14.75 -12.27
CA ALA A 56 -0.78 -15.90 -13.16
C ALA A 56 -2.02 -16.01 -14.07
N GLU A 57 -3.22 -15.88 -13.53
CA GLU A 57 -4.48 -15.84 -14.31
C GLU A 57 -4.48 -14.71 -15.34
N ARG A 58 -3.98 -13.53 -14.98
CA ARG A 58 -3.87 -12.38 -15.88
C ARG A 58 -2.93 -12.68 -17.06
N ILE A 59 -1.78 -13.30 -16.79
CA ILE A 59 -0.80 -13.70 -17.79
C ILE A 59 -1.41 -14.75 -18.73
N ALA A 60 -2.03 -15.79 -18.16
CA ALA A 60 -2.66 -16.87 -18.92
C ALA A 60 -3.73 -16.36 -19.89
N ALA A 61 -4.59 -15.47 -19.39
CA ALA A 61 -5.63 -14.83 -20.17
C ALA A 61 -5.05 -14.01 -21.34
N GLY A 62 -3.91 -13.34 -21.14
CA GLY A 62 -3.20 -12.62 -22.20
C GLY A 62 -2.55 -13.56 -23.23
N ALA A 63 -2.04 -14.71 -22.80
CA ALA A 63 -1.36 -15.70 -23.64
C ALA A 63 -2.30 -16.67 -24.36
N SER A 64 -3.62 -16.64 -24.09
CA SER A 64 -4.58 -17.67 -24.54
C SER A 64 -4.16 -19.10 -24.18
N ALA A 65 -3.40 -19.27 -23.10
CA ALA A 65 -2.94 -20.55 -22.60
C ALA A 65 -3.85 -21.03 -21.46
N LYS A 66 -3.98 -22.36 -21.30
CA LYS A 66 -4.56 -22.94 -20.09
C LYS A 66 -3.44 -23.14 -19.07
N ASN A 67 -3.56 -22.54 -17.90
CA ASN A 67 -2.62 -22.75 -16.81
C ASN A 67 -2.88 -24.08 -16.10
N GLU A 68 -1.82 -24.83 -15.83
CA GLU A 68 -1.82 -25.89 -14.83
C GLU A 68 -0.94 -25.54 -13.61
N ASP A 69 -0.03 -24.55 -13.74
CA ASP A 69 0.91 -24.13 -12.68
C ASP A 69 1.20 -22.61 -12.70
N ASP A 70 1.01 -21.97 -11.54
CA ASP A 70 1.26 -20.52 -11.36
C ASP A 70 2.75 -20.20 -11.51
N ASP A 71 3.65 -21.02 -10.96
CA ASP A 71 5.09 -20.72 -10.95
C ASP A 71 5.69 -20.82 -12.37
N ALA A 72 5.27 -21.82 -13.15
CA ALA A 72 5.60 -21.90 -14.58
C ALA A 72 5.08 -20.67 -15.36
N THR A 73 3.88 -20.20 -15.04
CA THR A 73 3.28 -19.03 -15.69
C THR A 73 4.08 -17.76 -15.40
N TRP A 74 4.45 -17.54 -14.14
CA TRP A 74 5.33 -16.42 -13.76
C TRP A 74 6.68 -16.51 -14.48
N SER A 75 7.29 -17.70 -14.53
CA SER A 75 8.59 -17.94 -15.17
C SER A 75 8.57 -17.76 -16.69
N SER A 76 7.40 -17.78 -17.32
CA SER A 76 7.25 -17.51 -18.77
C SER A 76 7.40 -16.03 -19.12
N VAL A 77 7.19 -15.12 -18.16
CA VAL A 77 7.23 -13.67 -18.36
C VAL A 77 8.36 -13.01 -17.59
N PHE A 78 8.69 -13.50 -16.40
CA PHE A 78 9.64 -12.87 -15.49
C PHE A 78 10.90 -13.72 -15.29
N CYS A 79 12.04 -13.04 -15.13
CA CYS A 79 13.26 -13.67 -14.68
C CYS A 79 13.04 -14.36 -13.31
N PRO A 80 13.81 -15.40 -12.94
CA PRO A 80 13.57 -16.14 -11.72
C PRO A 80 13.90 -15.36 -10.44
N HIS A 81 14.90 -14.45 -10.49
CA HIS A 81 15.36 -13.72 -9.31
C HIS A 81 15.63 -12.24 -9.57
N VAL A 82 15.34 -11.41 -8.57
CA VAL A 82 15.73 -10.00 -8.47
C VAL A 82 16.37 -9.76 -7.11
N ARG A 83 17.60 -9.23 -7.09
CA ARG A 83 18.37 -9.00 -5.84
C ARG A 83 18.39 -10.22 -4.91
N ASN A 84 18.67 -11.40 -5.46
CA ASN A 84 18.71 -12.70 -4.76
C ASN A 84 17.39 -13.12 -4.07
N GLN A 85 16.26 -12.52 -4.46
CA GLN A 85 14.91 -12.95 -4.06
C GLN A 85 14.19 -13.50 -5.27
N ILE A 86 13.28 -14.46 -5.07
CA ILE A 86 12.38 -14.92 -6.13
C ILE A 86 11.56 -13.72 -6.61
N THR A 87 11.44 -13.54 -7.92
CA THR A 87 10.88 -12.30 -8.50
C THR A 87 9.46 -12.00 -8.04
N ASN A 88 8.60 -13.02 -7.93
CA ASN A 88 7.23 -12.81 -7.44
C ASN A 88 7.21 -12.32 -5.98
N ASP A 89 8.04 -12.88 -5.11
CA ASP A 89 8.21 -12.43 -3.71
C ASP A 89 8.82 -11.03 -3.63
N TYR A 90 9.77 -10.74 -4.53
CA TYR A 90 10.36 -9.41 -4.65
C TYR A 90 9.29 -8.37 -4.96
N ILE A 91 8.48 -8.59 -6.01
CA ILE A 91 7.42 -7.67 -6.43
C ILE A 91 6.37 -7.53 -5.32
N LEU A 92 5.88 -8.65 -4.78
CA LEU A 92 4.86 -8.67 -3.71
C LEU A 92 5.27 -7.84 -2.50
N SER A 93 6.52 -8.01 -2.06
CA SER A 93 7.05 -7.27 -0.92
C SER A 93 7.31 -5.81 -1.22
N ARG A 94 7.08 -5.30 -2.45
CA ARG A 94 7.12 -3.86 -2.81
C ARG A 94 5.73 -3.35 -3.22
N THR A 95 4.69 -4.15 -3.07
CA THR A 95 3.30 -3.78 -3.35
C THR A 95 2.50 -3.83 -2.05
N LEU A 96 1.47 -2.99 -1.91
CA LEU A 96 0.48 -3.23 -0.87
C LEU A 96 -0.31 -4.52 -1.20
N PRO A 97 -0.90 -5.22 -0.21
CA PRO A 97 -1.62 -6.47 -0.42
C PRO A 97 -2.98 -6.25 -1.10
N ARG A 98 -2.95 -5.68 -2.31
CA ARG A 98 -4.11 -5.33 -3.14
C ARG A 98 -3.86 -5.85 -4.56
N PRO A 99 -4.79 -6.60 -5.17
CA PRO A 99 -4.62 -7.14 -6.52
C PRO A 99 -4.28 -6.08 -7.57
N ARG A 100 -4.87 -4.89 -7.45
CA ARG A 100 -4.62 -3.79 -8.36
C ARG A 100 -3.15 -3.35 -8.34
N ASP A 101 -2.55 -3.27 -7.16
CA ASP A 101 -1.21 -2.72 -6.98
C ASP A 101 -0.16 -3.69 -7.53
N ILE A 102 -0.31 -5.00 -7.26
CA ILE A 102 0.59 -6.00 -7.86
C ILE A 102 0.43 -6.09 -9.38
N LEU A 103 -0.78 -6.02 -9.90
CA LEU A 103 -1.02 -6.03 -11.34
C LEU A 103 -0.43 -4.79 -12.02
N ASP A 104 -0.52 -3.62 -11.39
CA ASP A 104 0.09 -2.38 -11.90
C ASP A 104 1.63 -2.49 -11.91
N PHE A 105 2.24 -3.01 -10.84
CA PHE A 105 3.69 -3.26 -10.81
C PHE A 105 4.09 -4.21 -11.95
N CYS A 106 3.44 -5.37 -12.06
CA CYS A 106 3.74 -6.35 -13.10
C CYS A 106 3.59 -5.76 -14.50
N GLN A 107 2.54 -4.98 -14.74
CA GLN A 107 2.34 -4.31 -16.03
C GLN A 107 3.48 -3.33 -16.33
N LYS A 108 3.89 -2.51 -15.37
CA LYS A 108 5.03 -1.58 -15.55
C LYS A 108 6.33 -2.30 -15.86
N ALA A 109 6.58 -3.45 -15.22
CA ALA A 109 7.75 -4.26 -15.50
C ALA A 109 7.71 -4.87 -16.92
N ILE A 110 6.55 -5.34 -17.36
CA ILE A 110 6.34 -5.80 -18.74
C ILE A 110 6.55 -4.65 -19.74
N ASP A 111 5.97 -3.48 -19.48
CA ASP A 111 6.13 -2.30 -20.34
C ASP A 111 7.60 -1.90 -20.43
N GLN A 112 8.36 -2.01 -19.33
CA GLN A 112 9.79 -1.69 -19.32
C GLN A 112 10.60 -2.69 -20.16
N ALA A 113 10.31 -3.99 -20.03
CA ALA A 113 10.92 -5.02 -20.86
C ALA A 113 10.63 -4.79 -22.36
N GLN A 114 9.39 -4.44 -22.70
CA GLN A 114 9.00 -4.12 -24.08
C GLN A 114 9.74 -2.89 -24.62
N ARG A 115 9.86 -1.81 -23.84
CA ARG A 115 10.63 -0.61 -24.21
C ARG A 115 12.11 -0.93 -24.46
N ASN A 116 12.66 -1.86 -23.70
CA ASN A 116 14.05 -2.31 -23.81
C ASN A 116 14.25 -3.42 -24.87
N GLY A 117 13.18 -3.93 -25.47
CA GLY A 117 13.23 -5.00 -26.47
C GLY A 117 13.56 -6.38 -25.90
N HIS A 118 13.24 -6.61 -24.62
CA HIS A 118 13.44 -7.90 -23.96
C HIS A 118 12.22 -8.81 -24.13
N ASP A 119 12.44 -10.08 -24.48
CA ASP A 119 11.39 -11.10 -24.57
C ASP A 119 10.89 -11.58 -23.20
N ILE A 120 11.75 -11.45 -22.17
CA ILE A 120 11.47 -11.80 -20.77
C ILE A 120 11.79 -10.57 -19.93
N VAL A 121 10.95 -10.28 -18.93
CA VAL A 121 11.19 -9.22 -17.96
C VAL A 121 12.44 -9.54 -17.15
N THR A 122 13.48 -8.74 -17.34
CA THR A 122 14.76 -8.89 -16.65
C THR A 122 14.73 -8.27 -15.25
N ALA A 123 15.75 -8.56 -14.45
CA ALA A 123 15.89 -7.92 -13.15
C ALA A 123 16.03 -6.39 -13.26
N GLU A 124 16.67 -5.87 -14.31
CA GLU A 124 16.78 -4.42 -14.53
C GLU A 124 15.40 -3.80 -14.81
N ASP A 125 14.58 -4.44 -15.63
CA ASP A 125 13.22 -3.98 -15.93
C ASP A 125 12.34 -3.92 -14.67
N VAL A 126 12.45 -4.91 -13.78
CA VAL A 126 11.75 -4.93 -12.48
C VAL A 126 12.20 -3.77 -11.59
N LEU A 127 13.49 -3.46 -11.56
CA LEU A 127 14.04 -2.37 -10.72
C LEU A 127 13.66 -0.98 -11.24
N ASP A 128 13.61 -0.81 -12.55
CA ASP A 128 13.14 0.42 -13.18
C ASP A 128 11.63 0.59 -12.96
N ALA A 129 10.86 -0.49 -13.12
CA ALA A 129 9.42 -0.50 -12.83
C ALA A 129 9.13 -0.24 -11.34
N GLU A 130 9.96 -0.70 -10.41
CA GLU A 130 9.83 -0.41 -8.98
C GLU A 130 9.80 1.10 -8.71
N ALA A 131 10.66 1.87 -9.40
CA ALA A 131 10.71 3.32 -9.23
C ALA A 131 9.42 3.98 -9.78
N GLU A 132 8.99 3.60 -10.98
CA GLU A 132 7.76 4.12 -11.59
C GLU A 132 6.50 3.74 -10.80
N PHE A 133 6.45 2.50 -10.30
CA PHE A 133 5.38 1.98 -9.47
C PHE A 133 5.31 2.72 -8.14
N SER A 134 6.43 2.89 -7.44
CA SER A 134 6.47 3.58 -6.14
C SER A 134 5.91 5.00 -6.23
N GLU A 135 6.27 5.74 -7.28
CA GLU A 135 5.73 7.08 -7.53
C GLU A 135 4.23 7.05 -7.86
N SER A 136 3.80 6.13 -8.72
CA SER A 136 2.39 5.98 -9.12
C SER A 136 1.51 5.60 -7.94
N LEU A 137 1.96 4.67 -7.10
CA LEU A 137 1.28 4.24 -5.87
C LEU A 137 1.14 5.40 -4.88
N PHE A 138 2.22 6.15 -4.65
CA PHE A 138 2.20 7.30 -3.75
C PHE A 138 1.14 8.33 -4.16
N ARG A 139 1.12 8.71 -5.45
CA ARG A 139 0.10 9.61 -6.00
C ARG A 139 -1.31 9.03 -5.90
N SER A 140 -1.46 7.74 -6.21
CA SER A 140 -2.75 7.04 -6.15
C SER A 140 -3.32 7.06 -4.73
N ILE A 141 -2.51 6.79 -3.71
CA ILE A 141 -2.94 6.80 -2.30
C ILE A 141 -3.32 8.21 -1.85
N CYS A 142 -2.51 9.22 -2.20
CA CYS A 142 -2.85 10.61 -1.87
C CYS A 142 -4.18 11.04 -2.50
N LEU A 143 -4.46 10.61 -3.73
CA LEU A 143 -5.73 10.88 -4.41
C LEU A 143 -6.89 10.09 -3.78
N GLU A 144 -6.67 8.81 -3.51
CA GLU A 144 -7.64 7.88 -2.91
C GLU A 144 -8.16 8.41 -1.57
N TYR A 145 -7.25 8.90 -0.72
CA TYR A 145 -7.59 9.40 0.61
C TYR A 145 -7.83 10.90 0.67
N ARG A 146 -7.79 11.63 -0.45
CA ARG A 146 -7.86 13.11 -0.47
C ARG A 146 -9.08 13.69 0.26
N THR A 147 -10.22 13.01 0.20
CA THR A 147 -11.46 13.45 0.85
C THR A 147 -11.41 13.28 2.37
N VAL A 148 -10.67 12.29 2.85
CA VAL A 148 -10.61 11.89 4.27
C VAL A 148 -9.40 12.52 4.97
N TYR A 149 -8.25 12.58 4.28
CA TYR A 149 -7.00 13.21 4.71
C TYR A 149 -6.54 14.23 3.66
N PRO A 150 -7.14 15.43 3.60
CA PRO A 150 -6.68 16.50 2.72
C PRO A 150 -5.19 16.79 2.91
N LYS A 151 -4.46 17.00 1.80
CA LYS A 151 -3.01 17.26 1.79
C LYS A 151 -2.18 16.19 2.50
N LEU A 152 -2.61 14.93 2.48
CA LEU A 152 -1.84 13.78 2.96
C LEU A 152 -0.40 13.74 2.39
N GLU A 153 -0.24 14.12 1.13
CA GLU A 153 1.06 14.23 0.47
C GLU A 153 2.07 15.07 1.26
N ASP A 154 1.67 16.24 1.78
CA ASP A 154 2.55 17.12 2.54
C ASP A 154 3.07 16.45 3.83
N VAL A 155 2.27 15.55 4.42
CA VAL A 155 2.65 14.76 5.60
C VAL A 155 3.56 13.59 5.21
N LEU A 156 3.28 12.88 4.12
CA LEU A 156 4.11 11.75 3.70
C LEU A 156 5.51 12.19 3.22
N LEU A 157 5.62 13.39 2.62
CA LEU A 157 6.90 13.95 2.19
C LEU A 157 7.83 14.30 3.36
N GLU A 158 7.34 14.38 4.60
CA GLU A 158 8.19 14.56 5.80
C GLU A 158 9.05 13.31 6.10
N PHE A 159 8.77 12.19 5.44
CA PHE A 159 9.53 10.95 5.57
C PHE A 159 10.61 10.79 4.48
N VAL A 160 10.83 11.80 3.62
CA VAL A 160 11.91 11.76 2.62
C VAL A 160 13.25 11.53 3.32
N GLU A 161 14.02 10.56 2.81
CA GLU A 161 15.30 10.11 3.37
C GLU A 161 15.25 9.58 4.82
N ALA A 162 14.07 9.31 5.38
CA ALA A 162 13.95 8.69 6.70
C ALA A 162 14.55 7.27 6.71
N ARG A 163 14.85 6.75 7.89
CA ARG A 163 15.25 5.35 8.04
C ARG A 163 14.05 4.45 7.76
N TYR A 164 14.28 3.35 7.05
CA TYR A 164 13.21 2.41 6.73
C TYR A 164 12.59 1.76 7.97
N ILE A 165 13.39 1.56 9.02
CA ILE A 165 12.96 1.08 10.33
C ILE A 165 13.43 2.05 11.42
N MET A 166 12.48 2.41 12.29
CA MET A 166 12.69 3.36 13.37
C MET A 166 12.25 2.74 14.69
N GLY A 167 12.97 3.05 15.77
CA GLY A 167 12.48 2.76 17.12
C GLY A 167 11.28 3.67 17.44
N TRP A 168 10.38 3.23 18.32
CA TRP A 168 9.20 4.05 18.67
C TRP A 168 9.54 5.48 19.09
N LYS A 169 10.57 5.68 19.92
CA LYS A 169 10.98 7.00 20.40
C LYS A 169 11.38 7.95 19.25
N GLU A 170 12.15 7.45 18.29
CA GLU A 170 12.54 8.23 17.11
C GLU A 170 11.31 8.58 16.25
N PHE A 171 10.44 7.60 16.01
CA PHE A 171 9.21 7.82 15.25
C PHE A 171 8.29 8.82 15.95
N GLU A 172 8.22 8.79 17.28
CA GLU A 172 7.45 9.74 18.10
C GLU A 172 8.01 11.17 18.02
N GLU A 173 9.33 11.35 18.06
CA GLU A 173 9.98 12.65 17.87
C GLU A 173 9.70 13.22 16.46
N LEU A 174 9.81 12.39 15.42
CA LEU A 174 9.45 12.78 14.05
C LEU A 174 7.96 13.11 13.95
N GLY A 175 7.10 12.26 14.48
CA GLY A 175 5.64 12.44 14.42
C GLY A 175 5.17 13.69 15.15
N HIS A 176 5.76 14.05 16.30
CA HIS A 176 5.49 15.32 16.96
C HIS A 176 5.91 16.52 16.09
N THR A 177 7.03 16.43 15.38
CA THR A 177 7.47 17.47 14.45
C THR A 177 6.48 17.64 13.30
N ILE A 178 6.02 16.53 12.71
CA ILE A 178 5.00 16.50 11.65
C ILE A 178 3.68 17.12 12.14
N LEU A 179 3.20 16.69 13.31
CA LEU A 179 1.97 17.18 13.92
C LEU A 179 2.02 18.69 14.18
N ALA A 180 3.16 19.20 14.67
CA ALA A 180 3.35 20.62 14.93
C ALA A 180 3.37 21.44 13.62
N ARG A 181 4.08 20.96 12.59
CA ARG A 181 4.21 21.65 11.30
C ARG A 181 2.92 21.67 10.49
N HIS A 182 2.21 20.55 10.47
CA HIS A 182 1.02 20.34 9.64
C HIS A 182 -0.29 20.44 10.43
N ARG A 183 -0.26 21.01 11.65
CA ARG A 183 -1.40 21.05 12.57
C ARG A 183 -2.70 21.50 11.91
N LYS A 184 -2.66 22.63 11.20
CA LYS A 184 -3.83 23.23 10.53
C LYS A 184 -4.49 22.29 9.52
N ILE A 185 -3.71 21.42 8.89
CA ILE A 185 -4.18 20.45 7.88
C ILE A 185 -4.73 19.22 8.59
N ILE A 186 -3.98 18.70 9.57
CA ILE A 186 -4.35 17.48 10.30
C ILE A 186 -5.63 17.69 11.12
N ASP A 187 -5.86 18.90 11.64
CA ASP A 187 -7.11 19.26 12.34
C ASP A 187 -8.36 19.18 11.42
N THR A 188 -8.20 19.11 10.09
CA THR A 188 -9.32 18.92 9.14
C THR A 188 -9.53 17.47 8.73
N TRP A 189 -8.71 16.54 9.23
CA TRP A 189 -8.80 15.14 8.84
C TRP A 189 -9.99 14.45 9.50
N TYR A 190 -10.54 13.44 8.84
CA TYR A 190 -11.64 12.68 9.39
C TYR A 190 -11.27 11.98 10.71
N GLY A 191 -12.19 12.03 11.68
CA GLY A 191 -12.04 11.34 12.97
C GLY A 191 -10.96 11.96 13.87
N VAL A 192 -10.59 13.21 13.65
CA VAL A 192 -9.67 13.94 14.52
C VAL A 192 -10.45 14.63 15.65
N ASP A 193 -10.24 14.19 16.89
CA ASP A 193 -10.71 14.90 18.09
C ASP A 193 -9.57 15.72 18.70
N ASN A 194 -8.42 15.08 18.90
CA ASN A 194 -7.16 15.71 19.29
C ASN A 194 -6.02 14.93 18.62
N PRO A 195 -5.34 15.52 17.61
CA PRO A 195 -4.32 14.79 16.87
C PRO A 195 -3.06 14.62 17.72
N ASP A 196 -2.83 13.38 18.15
CA ASP A 196 -1.61 12.95 18.82
C ASP A 196 -0.82 11.96 17.96
N ILE A 197 0.30 11.46 18.49
CA ILE A 197 1.13 10.48 17.79
C ILE A 197 0.36 9.19 17.47
N HIS A 198 -0.57 8.77 18.32
CA HIS A 198 -1.37 7.56 18.09
C HIS A 198 -2.37 7.76 16.95
N TYR A 199 -3.00 8.93 16.86
CA TYR A 199 -3.85 9.29 15.73
C TYR A 199 -3.05 9.27 14.42
N LEU A 200 -1.91 9.97 14.36
CA LEU A 200 -1.06 9.98 13.17
C LEU A 200 -0.61 8.56 12.79
N SER A 201 -0.17 7.77 13.78
CA SER A 201 0.21 6.36 13.59
C SER A 201 -0.93 5.53 13.01
N SER A 202 -2.16 5.73 13.50
CA SER A 202 -3.33 5.01 13.02
C SER A 202 -3.66 5.33 11.57
N VAL A 203 -3.51 6.60 11.17
CA VAL A 203 -3.72 7.03 9.78
C VAL A 203 -2.67 6.41 8.88
N LEU A 204 -1.38 6.57 9.21
CA LEU A 204 -0.28 6.03 8.42
C LEU A 204 -0.33 4.50 8.31
N PHE A 205 -0.74 3.82 9.38
CA PHE A 205 -0.93 2.37 9.39
C PHE A 205 -2.07 1.96 8.45
N ARG A 206 -3.23 2.61 8.58
CA ARG A 206 -4.44 2.29 7.80
C ARG A 206 -4.25 2.45 6.30
N ILE A 207 -3.55 3.48 5.86
CA ILE A 207 -3.27 3.68 4.43
C ILE A 207 -2.21 2.70 3.89
N GLY A 208 -1.59 1.90 4.77
CA GLY A 208 -0.53 0.94 4.42
C GLY A 208 0.86 1.56 4.33
N PHE A 209 1.04 2.80 4.79
CA PHE A 209 2.32 3.53 4.72
C PHE A 209 3.34 3.00 5.72
N ILE A 210 2.89 2.71 6.95
CA ILE A 210 3.73 2.08 7.98
C ILE A 210 3.19 0.73 8.42
N GLY A 211 4.10 -0.11 8.92
CA GLY A 211 3.81 -1.31 9.69
C GLY A 211 4.52 -1.28 11.03
N PHE A 212 4.18 -2.23 11.89
CA PHE A 212 4.83 -2.42 13.17
C PHE A 212 5.49 -3.78 13.25
N ALA A 213 6.68 -3.80 13.84
CA ALA A 213 7.38 -5.01 14.23
C ALA A 213 7.71 -4.94 15.73
N GLN A 214 7.87 -6.10 16.36
CA GLN A 214 8.44 -6.15 17.70
C GLN A 214 9.94 -6.37 17.58
N SER A 215 10.74 -5.55 18.27
CA SER A 215 12.19 -5.70 18.30
C SER A 215 12.60 -7.14 18.67
N GLY A 216 13.43 -7.77 17.82
CA GLY A 216 13.91 -9.15 18.02
C GLY A 216 12.96 -10.25 17.51
N ARG A 217 11.80 -9.91 16.93
CA ARG A 217 10.92 -10.86 16.25
C ARG A 217 10.93 -10.62 14.75
N GLN A 218 10.76 -11.70 13.97
CA GLN A 218 10.84 -11.66 12.51
C GLN A 218 9.52 -11.28 11.82
N PHE A 219 8.44 -11.04 12.56
CA PHE A 219 7.15 -10.73 11.94
C PHE A 219 6.89 -9.22 11.87
N ARG A 220 6.35 -8.79 10.73
CA ARG A 220 5.90 -7.42 10.44
C ARG A 220 4.40 -7.43 10.28
N LEU A 221 3.73 -6.47 10.90
CA LEU A 221 2.28 -6.30 10.81
C LEU A 221 2.01 -5.00 10.07
N PHE A 222 1.50 -5.11 8.85
CA PHE A 222 0.95 -3.99 8.08
C PHE A 222 -0.58 -4.07 8.11
N ALA A 223 -1.28 -3.07 7.57
CA ALA A 223 -2.73 -3.11 7.43
C ALA A 223 -3.16 -4.21 6.43
N ASP A 224 -3.40 -5.42 6.93
CA ASP A 224 -3.87 -6.62 6.23
C ASP A 224 -5.33 -6.95 6.58
N GLY A 225 -6.10 -5.94 6.99
CA GLY A 225 -7.44 -6.06 7.54
C GLY A 225 -7.49 -6.03 9.08
N ARG A 226 -6.34 -5.98 9.75
CA ARG A 226 -6.24 -5.66 11.19
C ARG A 226 -6.42 -4.17 11.44
N SER A 227 -7.03 -3.84 12.58
CA SER A 227 -7.05 -2.46 13.08
C SER A 227 -5.71 -2.06 13.70
N PHE A 228 -5.42 -0.76 13.70
CA PHE A 228 -4.26 -0.21 14.40
C PHE A 228 -4.22 -0.65 15.88
N ARG A 229 -5.37 -0.66 16.56
CA ARG A 229 -5.48 -1.00 17.98
C ARG A 229 -5.07 -2.45 18.27
N GLU A 230 -5.53 -3.39 17.45
CA GLU A 230 -5.17 -4.81 17.58
C GLU A 230 -3.67 -4.99 17.35
N THR A 231 -3.14 -4.43 16.25
CA THR A 231 -1.72 -4.50 15.90
C THR A 231 -0.84 -3.90 16.99
N TRP A 232 -1.19 -2.69 17.45
CA TRP A 232 -0.45 -1.96 18.48
C TRP A 232 -0.36 -2.73 19.80
N SER A 233 -1.41 -3.48 20.15
CA SER A 233 -1.44 -4.31 21.37
C SER A 233 -0.48 -5.50 21.28
N LEU A 234 -0.18 -6.01 20.08
CA LEU A 234 0.67 -7.18 19.84
C LEU A 234 2.18 -6.85 19.82
N VAL A 235 2.55 -5.61 19.51
CA VAL A 235 3.95 -5.19 19.29
C VAL A 235 4.58 -4.49 20.49
N ARG A 236 3.80 -4.17 21.52
CA ARG A 236 4.31 -3.62 22.79
C ARG A 236 5.18 -4.65 23.54
N PRO A 237 6.15 -4.20 24.36
CA PRO A 237 6.39 -2.81 24.79
C PRO A 237 7.36 -2.00 23.92
N ALA A 238 8.11 -2.64 23.02
CA ALA A 238 9.15 -2.00 22.21
C ALA A 238 8.86 -2.13 20.71
N PRO A 239 7.84 -1.40 20.21
CA PRO A 239 7.52 -1.44 18.80
C PRO A 239 8.61 -0.73 17.98
N GLN A 240 8.89 -1.32 16.82
CA GLN A 240 9.60 -0.67 15.73
C GLN A 240 8.59 -0.31 14.66
N VAL A 241 8.77 0.86 14.05
CA VAL A 241 7.95 1.35 12.95
C VAL A 241 8.73 1.13 11.67
N GLU A 242 8.11 0.47 10.71
CA GLU A 242 8.69 0.23 9.39
C GLU A 242 7.90 0.99 8.34
N ILE A 243 8.58 1.80 7.54
CA ILE A 243 7.99 2.40 6.34
C ILE A 243 7.91 1.30 5.28
N HIS A 244 6.72 1.09 4.71
CA HIS A 244 6.54 0.05 3.72
C HIS A 244 7.44 0.30 2.50
N SER A 245 8.12 -0.75 2.08
CA SER A 245 8.97 -0.85 0.88
C SER A 245 8.36 -0.26 -0.41
N ALA A 246 7.05 -0.25 -0.54
CA ALA A 246 6.35 0.30 -1.69
C ALA A 246 6.59 1.80 -1.86
N PHE A 247 6.99 2.49 -0.79
CA PHE A 247 7.30 3.92 -0.76
C PHE A 247 8.81 4.21 -0.73
N HIS A 248 9.66 3.19 -0.69
CA HIS A 248 11.10 3.41 -0.50
C HIS A 248 11.73 4.18 -1.66
N ARG A 249 11.32 3.89 -2.91
CA ARG A 249 11.89 4.54 -4.09
C ARG A 249 11.44 5.99 -4.21
N VAL A 250 10.15 6.27 -4.03
CA VAL A 250 9.61 7.65 -4.15
C VAL A 250 10.06 8.58 -3.03
N LEU A 251 10.30 8.07 -1.82
CA LEU A 251 10.75 8.86 -0.66
C LEU A 251 12.26 8.74 -0.39
N GLU A 252 13.02 8.04 -1.24
CA GLU A 252 14.47 7.83 -1.07
C GLU A 252 14.84 7.29 0.33
N ILE A 253 14.02 6.38 0.85
CA ILE A 253 14.17 5.83 2.21
C ILE A 253 15.52 5.14 2.39
N LYS A 254 16.19 5.44 3.51
CA LYS A 254 17.51 4.90 3.84
C LYS A 254 17.39 3.48 4.41
N VAL A 255 17.92 2.51 3.65
CA VAL A 255 18.03 1.10 4.06
C VAL A 255 19.49 0.81 4.41
N GLU A 256 19.85 0.81 5.69
CA GLU A 256 21.19 0.35 6.12
C GLU A 256 21.23 -1.19 6.14
N GLY A 257 22.21 -1.79 5.44
CA GLY A 257 22.53 -3.23 5.54
C GLY A 257 22.17 -4.13 4.35
N ALA A 258 21.70 -3.61 3.22
CA ALA A 258 21.58 -4.37 1.97
C ALA A 258 22.15 -3.55 0.79
N PRO A 259 22.88 -4.17 -0.16
CA PRO A 259 23.61 -3.43 -1.18
C PRO A 259 22.64 -2.84 -2.20
N PHE A 260 22.43 -1.53 -2.12
CA PHE A 260 21.86 -0.75 -3.21
C PHE A 260 22.95 0.14 -3.79
N ALA A 261 23.78 -0.45 -4.66
CA ALA A 261 24.49 0.34 -5.65
C ALA A 261 23.45 0.85 -6.66
N VAL A 262 22.92 2.04 -6.44
CA VAL A 262 22.13 2.74 -7.45
C VAL A 262 23.11 3.56 -8.28
N ALA A 263 23.24 3.20 -9.56
CA ALA A 263 23.87 4.05 -10.56
C ALA A 263 23.11 5.38 -10.60
N ARG A 264 23.80 6.47 -10.27
CA ARG A 264 23.28 7.84 -10.35
C ARG A 264 22.86 8.15 -11.79
N ARG A 265 21.57 8.08 -12.11
CA ARG A 265 20.98 8.83 -13.21
C ARG A 265 20.26 10.04 -12.61
N ARG A 266 20.79 11.24 -12.89
CA ARG A 266 20.17 12.52 -12.55
C ARG A 266 18.75 12.55 -13.13
N ARG A 267 17.72 12.56 -12.28
CA ARG A 267 16.37 13.05 -12.60
C ARG A 267 16.03 14.18 -11.63
N LYS A 268 15.41 15.23 -12.18
CA LYS A 268 14.99 16.46 -11.48
C LYS A 268 14.19 16.12 -10.23
N SER A 269 14.54 16.75 -9.12
CA SER A 269 13.84 16.59 -7.84
C SER A 269 12.40 17.07 -7.95
N LEU A 270 11.48 16.29 -7.38
CA LEU A 270 10.07 16.66 -7.14
C LEU A 270 9.90 17.95 -6.31
N VAL A 271 10.99 18.46 -5.70
CA VAL A 271 11.04 19.71 -4.96
C VAL A 271 11.06 20.95 -5.88
N ASP A 272 11.59 20.84 -7.11
CA ASP A 272 11.82 22.01 -7.97
C ASP A 272 10.57 22.48 -8.72
N ASP A 273 9.57 21.62 -8.94
CA ASP A 273 8.34 22.00 -9.66
C ASP A 273 7.40 22.91 -8.82
N ARG A 274 7.67 23.08 -7.52
CA ARG A 274 6.91 24.01 -6.66
C ARG A 274 7.25 25.48 -6.89
N GLN A 275 8.35 25.80 -7.59
CA GLN A 275 8.76 27.19 -7.84
C GLN A 275 8.30 27.78 -9.18
N MET A 276 7.68 27.00 -10.07
CA MET A 276 7.34 27.48 -11.42
C MET A 276 5.86 27.87 -11.65
N HIS A 277 5.02 27.81 -10.61
CA HIS A 277 3.59 28.16 -10.70
C HIS A 277 3.16 29.31 -9.77
N LEU A 278 4.12 30.10 -9.29
CA LEU A 278 3.87 31.35 -8.57
C LEU A 278 4.76 32.45 -9.16
N ASP A 279 4.49 32.82 -10.42
CA ASP A 279 4.83 34.12 -11.01
C ASP A 279 3.72 34.50 -12.02
#